data_AF-A0A563C6J0-F1
#
_entry.id   AF-A0A563C6J0-F1
#
_cell.length_a   1.000
_cell.length_b   1.000
_cell.length_c   1.000
_cell.angle_alpha   90.00
_cell.angle_beta   90.00
_cell.angle_gamma   90.00
#
_symmetry.space_group_name_H-M   'P 1'
#
loop_
_entity.id
_entity.type
_entity.pdbx_description
1 polymer ?
#
loop_
_entity_poly.entity_id
_entity_poly.type
_entity_poly.pdbx_seq_one_letter_code
_entity_poly.pdbx_strand_id
1 'polypeptide(L)'
;MIIAISILAFNIKEFNRSVYIRYSDFGLAKQSFTGPWYYLLYFIVFQVIVGLGHSLIAIRLYRDNKKNLSIVFLAITILVLIIALILSLSVITKIAYL
;
A
#
# COMPACT_ATOMS: atom_id res chain seq x y z
N MET A 1 -16.48 5.17 15.16
CA MET A 1 -16.77 4.86 13.74
C MET A 1 -15.51 4.56 12.93
N ILE A 2 -14.49 5.43 12.93
CA ILE A 2 -13.22 5.23 12.19
C ILE A 2 -12.53 3.91 12.57
N ILE A 3 -12.41 3.60 13.87
CA ILE A 3 -11.76 2.37 14.35
C ILE A 3 -12.49 1.11 13.85
N ALA A 4 -13.82 1.12 13.84
CA ALA A 4 -14.62 -0.01 13.37
C ALA A 4 -14.47 -0.23 11.86
N ILE A 5 -14.39 0.85 11.07
CA ILE A 5 -14.15 0.79 9.61
C ILE A 5 -12.75 0.25 9.33
N SER A 6 -11.74 0.68 10.09
CA SER A 6 -10.38 0.14 9.98
C SER A 6 -10.34 -1.36 10.28
N ILE A 7 -10.97 -1.80 11.38
CA ILE A 7 -11.03 -3.21 11.76
C ILE A 7 -11.72 -4.04 10.66
N LEU A 8 -12.80 -3.52 10.05
CA LEU A 8 -13.49 -4.19 8.95
C LEU A 8 -12.62 -4.29 7.68
N ALA A 9 -11.87 -3.23 7.35
CA ALA A 9 -10.96 -3.22 6.20
C ALA A 9 -9.81 -4.24 6.36
N PHE A 10 -9.31 -4.43 7.59
CA PHE A 10 -8.27 -5.43 7.89
C PHE A 10 -8.83 -6.85 8.14
N ASN A 11 -10.16 -7.02 8.28
CA ASN A 11 -10.82 -8.32 8.50
C ASN A 11 -11.48 -8.88 7.23
N ILE A 12 -11.06 -8.44 6.03
CA ILE A 12 -11.49 -9.09 4.79
C ILE A 12 -10.91 -10.50 4.80
N LYS A 13 -11.80 -11.47 5.05
CA LYS A 13 -11.47 -12.90 5.08
C LYS A 13 -10.87 -13.28 3.73
N GLU A 14 -9.62 -13.73 3.76
CA GLU A 14 -8.84 -14.11 2.57
C GLU A 14 -9.55 -15.27 1.85
N PHE A 15 -10.35 -14.96 0.84
CA PHE A 15 -10.94 -15.99 -0.01
C PHE A 15 -9.86 -16.48 -0.96
N ASN A 16 -9.09 -17.46 -0.49
CA ASN A 16 -7.96 -18.06 -1.19
C ASN A 16 -8.47 -18.93 -2.35
N ARG A 17 -9.03 -18.30 -3.39
CA ARG A 17 -9.36 -18.99 -4.64
C ARG A 17 -8.08 -19.08 -5.45
N SER A 18 -7.34 -20.15 -5.25
CA SER A 18 -6.21 -20.53 -6.10
C SER A 18 -6.74 -20.77 -7.51
N VAL A 19 -6.60 -19.78 -8.38
CA VAL A 19 -6.87 -19.94 -9.81
C VAL A 19 -5.71 -20.77 -10.38
N TYR A 20 -5.97 -22.05 -10.65
CA TYR A 20 -5.03 -22.90 -11.38
C TYR A 20 -4.93 -22.39 -12.82
N ILE A 21 -3.90 -21.60 -13.11
CA ILE A 21 -3.61 -21.17 -14.48
C ILE A 21 -2.91 -22.35 -15.15
N ARG A 22 -3.59 -22.99 -16.10
CA ARG A 22 -3.12 -24.18 -16.81
C ARG A 22 -2.23 -23.77 -17.99
N TYR A 23 -1.13 -23.08 -17.74
CA TYR A 23 -0.05 -23.01 -18.72
C TYR A 23 0.83 -24.24 -18.55
N SER A 24 0.73 -25.12 -19.52
CA SER A 24 1.70 -26.19 -19.74
C SER A 24 3.08 -25.55 -19.90
N ASP A 25 3.95 -25.69 -18.91
CA ASP A 25 5.37 -25.77 -19.22
C ASP A 25 6.14 -26.64 -18.24
N PHE A 26 6.84 -27.58 -18.85
CA PHE A 26 7.74 -28.52 -18.23
C PHE A 26 9.00 -27.77 -17.78
N GLY A 27 9.30 -27.80 -16.49
CA GLY A 27 10.63 -27.46 -16.00
C GLY A 27 10.62 -26.53 -14.80
N LEU A 28 10.96 -27.07 -13.63
CA LEU A 28 11.67 -26.43 -12.51
C LEU A 28 11.23 -25.03 -12.00
N ALA A 29 10.10 -24.47 -12.44
CA ALA A 29 9.58 -23.18 -11.97
C ALA A 29 8.57 -23.40 -10.83
N LYS A 30 9.02 -24.03 -9.73
CA LYS A 30 8.27 -24.08 -8.47
C LYS A 30 8.31 -22.73 -7.76
N GLN A 31 7.77 -21.70 -8.37
CA GLN A 31 7.36 -20.49 -7.65
C GLN A 31 6.21 -19.85 -8.43
N SER A 32 5.06 -20.54 -8.44
CA SER A 32 3.79 -19.83 -8.55
C SER A 32 3.80 -18.75 -7.47
N PHE A 33 4.01 -17.50 -7.89
CA PHE A 33 4.00 -16.34 -7.01
C PHE A 33 2.56 -16.13 -6.56
N THR A 34 2.12 -16.98 -5.64
CA THR A 34 0.83 -17.00 -4.97
C THR A 34 0.88 -16.02 -3.79
N GLY A 35 1.46 -14.84 -4.04
CA GLY A 35 1.24 -13.69 -3.19
C GLY A 35 -0.17 -13.20 -3.49
N PRO A 36 -1.04 -13.10 -2.48
CA PRO A 36 -2.40 -12.69 -2.72
C PRO A 36 -2.45 -11.30 -3.36
N TRP A 37 -3.04 -11.21 -4.55
CA TRP A 37 -3.23 -9.94 -5.27
C TRP A 37 -3.93 -8.88 -4.41
N TYR A 38 -4.74 -9.28 -3.42
CA TYR A 38 -5.40 -8.37 -2.48
C TYR A 38 -4.43 -7.61 -1.57
N TYR A 39 -3.19 -8.09 -1.40
CA TYR A 39 -2.17 -7.35 -0.65
C TYR A 39 -1.82 -6.01 -1.29
N LEU A 40 -2.05 -5.85 -2.60
CA LEU A 40 -1.94 -4.57 -3.29
C LEU A 40 -2.95 -3.54 -2.82
N LEU A 41 -4.18 -3.96 -2.54
CA LEU A 41 -5.21 -3.06 -2.05
C LEU A 41 -4.81 -2.49 -0.70
N TYR A 42 -4.15 -3.29 0.15
CA TYR A 42 -3.62 -2.81 1.43
C TYR A 42 -2.54 -1.74 1.26
N PHE A 43 -1.65 -1.83 0.27
CA PHE A 43 -0.66 -0.77 0.03
C PHE A 43 -1.26 0.54 -0.48
N ILE A 44 -2.28 0.46 -1.36
CA ILE A 44 -3.00 1.65 -1.84
C ILE A 44 -3.72 2.32 -0.67
N VAL A 45 -4.43 1.54 0.15
CA VAL A 45 -5.10 2.04 1.35
C VAL A 45 -4.11 2.62 2.35
N PHE A 46 -2.96 1.96 2.55
CA PHE A 46 -1.88 2.46 3.40
C PHE A 46 -1.36 3.82 2.94
N GLN A 47 -1.10 4.00 1.64
CA GLN A 47 -0.68 5.30 1.09
C GLN A 47 -1.70 6.42 1.39
N VAL A 48 -2.99 6.13 1.23
CA VAL A 48 -4.05 7.11 1.51
C VAL A 48 -4.08 7.47 2.99
N ILE A 49 -4.04 6.47 3.88
CA ILE A 49 -4.06 6.70 5.34
C ILE A 49 -2.82 7.50 5.78
N VAL A 50 -1.64 7.11 5.30
CA VAL A 50 -0.38 7.79 5.62
C VAL A 50 -0.39 9.22 5.10
N GLY A 51 -0.78 9.44 3.84
CA GLY A 51 -0.81 10.77 3.23
C GLY A 51 -1.77 11.71 3.94
N LEU A 52 -2.98 11.26 4.27
CA LEU A 52 -3.96 12.07 5.00
C LEU A 52 -3.51 12.33 6.45
N GLY A 53 -3.06 11.29 7.16
CA GLY A 53 -2.62 11.40 8.54
C GLY A 53 -1.44 12.37 8.70
N HIS A 54 -0.42 12.24 7.85
CA HIS A 54 0.74 13.13 7.88
C HIS A 54 0.39 14.56 7.46
N SER A 55 -0.53 14.73 6.51
CA SER A 55 -1.02 16.06 6.13
C SER A 55 -1.68 16.78 7.30
N LEU A 56 -2.51 16.08 8.09
CA LEU A 56 -3.13 16.65 9.30
C LEU A 56 -2.09 17.04 10.35
N ILE A 57 -1.07 16.19 10.57
CA ILE A 57 0.04 16.48 11.49
C ILE A 57 0.84 17.69 11.01
N ALA A 58 1.13 17.79 9.71
CA ALA A 58 1.83 18.93 9.13
C ALA A 58 1.03 20.23 9.29
N ILE A 59 -0.27 20.21 9.00
CA ILE A 59 -1.16 21.35 9.22
C ILE A 59 -1.13 21.78 10.70
N ARG A 60 -1.15 20.81 11.63
CA ARG A 60 -1.07 21.10 13.06
C ARG A 60 0.27 21.74 13.44
N LEU A 61 1.40 21.20 12.97
CA LEU A 61 2.74 21.77 13.16
C LEU A 61 2.84 23.20 12.61
N TYR A 62 2.24 23.45 11.45
CA TYR A 62 2.23 24.78 10.85
C TYR A 62 1.44 25.77 11.70
N ARG A 63 0.26 25.36 12.21
CA ARG A 63 -0.57 26.18 13.11
C ARG A 63 0.12 26.49 14.43
N ASP A 64 0.95 25.58 14.93
CA ASP A 64 1.70 25.75 16.18
C ASP A 64 3.00 26.58 15.96
N ASN A 65 3.08 27.36 14.88
CA ASN A 65 4.23 28.17 14.46
C ASN A 65 5.54 27.39 14.22
N LYS A 66 5.49 26.05 14.14
CA LYS A 66 6.64 25.18 13.86
C LYS A 66 6.82 24.96 12.35
N LYS A 67 6.89 26.05 11.58
CA LYS A 67 6.92 26.01 10.10
C LYS A 67 8.07 25.17 9.54
N ASN A 68 9.28 25.34 10.07
CA ASN A 68 10.45 24.57 9.60
C ASN A 68 10.26 23.07 9.81
N LEU A 69 9.75 22.65 10.97
CA LEU A 69 9.43 21.24 11.25
C LEU A 69 8.31 20.72 10.35
N SER A 70 7.27 21.52 10.10
CA SER A 70 6.20 21.15 9.18
C SER A 70 6.71 20.88 7.77
N ILE A 71 7.62 21.71 7.26
CA ILE A 71 8.18 21.58 5.91
C ILE A 71 9.04 20.32 5.82
N VAL A 72 9.93 20.11 6.78
CA VAL A 72 10.78 18.90 6.82
C VAL A 72 9.92 17.64 6.94
N PHE A 73 8.89 17.67 7.78
CA PHE A 73 7.98 16.55 7.97
C PHE A 73 7.21 16.21 6.69
N LEU A 74 6.71 17.22 5.96
CA LEU A 74 6.09 17.02 4.66
C LEU A 74 7.06 16.47 3.62
N ALA A 75 8.31 16.96 3.58
CA ALA A 75 9.32 16.46 2.66
C ALA A 75 9.61 14.97 2.89
N ILE A 76 9.75 14.55 4.16
CA ILE A 76 9.92 13.14 4.52
C ILE A 76 8.68 12.32 4.13
N THR A 77 7.48 12.87 4.38
CA THR A 77 6.22 12.20 4.01
C THR A 77 6.16 11.96 2.50
N ILE A 78 6.53 12.95 1.68
CA ILE A 78 6.57 12.83 0.22
C ILE A 78 7.56 11.73 -0.20
N LEU A 79 8.74 11.69 0.40
CA LEU A 79 9.73 10.64 0.13
C LEU A 79 9.18 9.24 0.42
N VAL A 80 8.52 9.06 1.57
CA VAL A 80 7.88 7.79 1.95
C VAL A 80 6.78 7.40 0.97
N LEU A 81 5.95 8.36 0.54
CA LEU A 81 4.88 8.11 -0.44
C LEU A 81 5.45 7.71 -1.81
N ILE A 82 6.56 8.33 -2.26
CA ILE A 82 7.23 7.94 -3.51
C ILE A 82 7.71 6.49 -3.44
N ILE A 83 8.37 6.09 -2.35
CA ILE A 83 8.84 4.72 -2.16
C ILE A 83 7.66 3.75 -2.18
N ALA A 84 6.58 4.06 -1.46
CA ALA A 84 5.37 3.24 -1.43
C ALA A 84 4.72 3.13 -2.83
N LEU A 85 4.75 4.20 -3.62
CA LEU A 85 4.23 4.22 -4.99
C LEU A 85 5.05 3.32 -5.91
N ILE A 86 6.38 3.39 -5.85
CA ILE A 86 7.28 2.53 -6.63
C ILE A 86 7.01 1.06 -6.30
N LEU A 87 6.93 0.72 -5.01
CA LEU A 87 6.62 -0.65 -4.58
C LEU A 87 5.26 -1.12 -5.09
N SER A 88 4.26 -0.24 -5.07
CA SER A 88 2.92 -0.57 -5.58
C SER A 88 2.96 -0.78 -7.10
N LEU A 89 3.71 0.04 -7.83
CA LEU A 89 3.85 -0.06 -9.28
C LEU A 89 4.58 -1.33 -9.73
N SER A 90 5.68 -1.70 -9.05
CA SER A 90 6.42 -2.94 -9.33
C SER A 90 5.57 -4.20 -9.17
N VAL A 91 4.54 -4.15 -8.32
CA VAL A 91 3.63 -5.28 -8.12
C VAL A 91 2.46 -5.24 -9.09
N ILE A 92 1.93 -4.05 -9.44
CA ILE A 92 0.90 -3.90 -10.49
C ILE A 92 1.41 -4.41 -11.85
N THR A 93 2.63 -4.03 -12.23
CA THR A 93 3.22 -4.52 -13.49
C THR A 93 3.33 -6.04 -13.48
N LYS A 94 3.73 -6.65 -12.37
CA LYS A 94 3.82 -8.11 -12.24
C LYS A 94 2.47 -8.82 -12.41
N ILE A 95 1.36 -8.16 -12.08
CA ILE A 95 -0.01 -8.69 -12.28
C ILE A 95 -0.54 -8.40 -13.69
N ALA A 96 -0.21 -7.25 -14.28
CA ALA A 96 -0.66 -6.89 -15.63
C ALA A 96 0.00 -7.74 -16.74
N TYR A 97 1.16 -8.33 -16.45
CA TYR A 97 1.87 -9.26 -17.34
C TYR A 97 1.56 -10.75 -17.04
N LEU A 98 0.59 -11.04 -16.15
CA LEU A 98 0.05 -12.38 -15.86
C LEU A 98 -1.23 -12.63 -16.66
#